data_AF-A0A9P2I5K7-F1
#
_entry.id   AF-A0A9P2I5K7-F1
#
_cell.length_a   1.000
_cell.length_b   1.000
_cell.length_c   1.000
_cell.angle_alpha   90.00
_cell.angle_beta   90.00
_cell.angle_gamma   90.00
#
_symmetry.space_group_name_H-M   'P 1'
#
loop_
_entity.id
_entity.type
_entity.pdbx_description
1 polymer ?
#
loop_
_entity_poly.entity_id
_entity_poly.type
_entity_poly.pdbx_seq_one_letter_code
_entity_poly.pdbx_strand_id
1 'polypeptide(L)'
;MKRSIIAAAVFSSFFMSAGVFAADVDTGTLTIKGNMAESPCKFEAGGDSVSINMPTVPTTVFEGKAKYSTYDDAVGVTSSMLKISCPKEVAGVKLSLITNDKITGNDKAIASSNDTVGYYLYLGDNSDVLDVSAPFNIESYKTAEGQYAIPFKAKYLKLTDNSVQSGDVLSSLVMRVAQD
;
A
#
# COMPACT_ATOMS: atom_id res chain seq x y z
N MET A 1 68.96 36.63 6.39
CA MET A 1 70.04 36.30 7.35
C MET A 1 69.56 36.48 8.78
N LYS A 2 69.72 35.45 9.63
CA LYS A 2 69.95 35.44 11.11
C LYS A 2 69.40 34.10 11.67
N ARG A 3 70.25 33.07 11.76
CA ARG A 3 70.95 32.54 12.97
C ARG A 3 69.98 31.81 13.92
N SER A 4 69.92 30.47 13.96
CA SER A 4 70.87 29.45 14.48
C SER A 4 70.43 28.89 15.85
N ILE A 5 70.85 27.64 16.08
CA ILE A 5 71.12 26.91 17.35
C ILE A 5 70.02 26.01 17.94
N ILE A 6 70.46 24.75 18.12
CA ILE A 6 69.86 23.52 18.64
C ILE A 6 69.74 23.55 20.18
N ALA A 7 68.71 22.91 20.74
CA ALA A 7 68.78 22.33 22.08
C ALA A 7 67.95 21.04 22.13
N ALA A 8 68.65 19.91 22.31
CA ALA A 8 68.07 18.63 22.68
C ALA A 8 67.79 18.62 24.18
N ALA A 9 66.63 18.10 24.58
CA ALA A 9 66.43 17.56 25.91
C ALA A 9 65.67 16.24 25.76
N VAL A 10 66.43 15.17 25.95
CA VAL A 10 65.98 13.80 26.15
C VAL A 10 65.14 13.78 27.42
N PHE A 11 63.86 13.41 27.31
CA PHE A 11 63.13 12.83 28.43
C PHE A 11 62.54 11.50 27.99
N SER A 12 63.38 10.49 28.12
CA SER A 12 62.99 9.09 28.18
C SER A 12 62.23 8.86 29.49
N SER A 13 60.92 8.69 29.41
CA SER A 13 60.17 7.92 30.41
C SER A 13 59.22 7.00 29.68
N PHE A 14 59.65 5.75 29.58
CA PHE A 14 58.80 4.60 29.33
C PHE A 14 57.63 4.61 30.30
N PHE A 15 56.41 4.72 29.79
CA PHE A 15 55.26 4.05 30.37
C PHE A 15 54.62 3.23 29.26
N MET A 16 54.96 1.94 29.26
CA MET A 16 54.20 0.91 28.57
C MET A 16 52.82 0.87 29.25
N SER A 17 51.78 1.38 28.59
CA SER A 17 50.43 0.86 28.81
C SER A 17 49.93 0.29 27.49
N ALA A 18 49.86 -1.04 27.47
CA ALA A 18 49.19 -1.81 26.45
C ALA A 18 47.78 -1.27 26.22
N GLY A 19 47.48 -0.96 24.97
CA GLY A 19 46.19 -0.48 24.51
C GLY A 19 46.18 -0.33 23.01
N VAL A 20 46.82 -1.27 22.30
CA VAL A 20 46.56 -1.46 20.87
C VAL A 20 45.15 -2.03 20.77
N PHE A 21 44.17 -1.17 20.50
CA PHE A 21 42.96 -1.58 19.82
C PHE A 21 43.02 -1.00 18.40
N ALA A 22 43.45 -1.83 17.46
CA ALA A 22 42.79 -1.89 16.16
C ALA A 22 41.30 -2.20 16.42
N ALA A 23 40.34 -1.68 15.68
CA ALA A 23 40.30 -1.67 14.23
C ALA A 23 39.49 -0.48 13.72
N ASP A 24 39.79 -0.09 12.49
CA ASP A 24 38.84 0.47 11.54
C ASP A 24 37.40 0.11 11.92
N VAL A 25 36.63 1.10 12.35
CA VAL A 25 35.18 0.98 12.25
C VAL A 25 34.88 1.08 10.76
N ASP A 26 34.68 -0.08 10.13
CA ASP A 26 34.06 -0.20 8.81
C ASP A 26 32.70 0.52 8.87
N THR A 27 32.71 1.80 8.50
CA THR A 27 31.52 2.64 8.50
C THR A 27 31.00 2.72 7.08
N GLY A 28 29.86 2.07 6.85
CA GLY A 28 29.14 2.15 5.58
C GLY A 28 28.23 3.38 5.54
N THR A 29 28.25 4.12 4.43
CA THR A 29 27.34 5.24 4.18
C THR A 29 26.15 4.82 3.31
N LEU A 30 24.93 4.94 3.84
CA LEU A 30 23.70 4.81 3.06
C LEU A 30 23.31 6.17 2.48
N THR A 31 23.33 6.28 1.15
CA THR A 31 22.86 7.49 0.44
C THR A 31 21.59 7.17 -0.34
N ILE A 32 20.46 7.74 0.07
CA ILE A 32 19.18 7.61 -0.63
C ILE A 32 19.00 8.83 -1.55
N LYS A 33 19.03 8.61 -2.86
CA LYS A 33 18.76 9.64 -3.88
C LYS A 33 17.43 9.33 -4.54
N GLY A 34 16.53 10.31 -4.58
CA GLY A 34 15.26 10.22 -5.29
C GLY A 34 15.09 11.37 -6.27
N ASN A 35 14.39 11.11 -7.37
CA ASN A 35 13.89 12.12 -8.30
C ASN A 35 12.36 12.09 -8.25
N MET A 36 11.73 13.25 -8.12
CA MET A 36 10.27 13.38 -8.05
C MET A 36 9.76 13.96 -9.37
N ALA A 37 9.08 13.15 -10.16
CA ALA A 37 8.27 13.61 -11.29
C ALA A 37 6.79 13.59 -10.87
N GLU A 38 6.00 14.60 -11.27
CA GLU A 38 4.55 14.55 -11.10
C GLU A 38 3.98 13.33 -11.86
N SER A 39 3.17 12.50 -11.19
CA SER A 39 2.40 11.45 -11.88
C SER A 39 1.51 12.15 -12.91
N PRO A 40 1.63 11.87 -14.22
CA PRO A 40 0.87 12.63 -15.21
C PRO A 40 -0.64 12.37 -15.11
N CYS A 41 -1.04 11.22 -14.57
CA CYS A 41 -2.45 10.86 -14.42
C CYS A 41 -3.08 11.54 -13.21
N LYS A 42 -4.32 12.00 -13.38
CA LYS A 42 -5.15 12.64 -12.36
C LYS A 42 -6.50 11.94 -12.29
N PHE A 43 -7.11 11.93 -11.11
CA PHE A 43 -8.52 11.58 -10.98
C PHE A 43 -9.37 12.73 -11.53
N GLU A 44 -10.42 12.43 -12.30
CA GLU A 44 -11.32 13.45 -12.81
C GLU A 44 -12.18 14.03 -11.67
N ALA A 45 -12.42 15.34 -11.69
CA ALA A 45 -13.22 16.01 -10.68
C ALA A 45 -14.65 15.44 -10.64
N GLY A 46 -15.13 15.01 -9.46
CA GLY A 46 -16.42 14.34 -9.30
C GLY A 46 -16.41 12.84 -9.62
N GLY A 47 -15.24 12.30 -10.01
CA GLY A 47 -14.95 10.87 -10.12
C GLY A 47 -13.67 10.48 -9.36
N ASP A 48 -13.25 11.31 -8.41
CA ASP A 48 -12.10 11.17 -7.52
C ASP A 48 -12.44 10.45 -6.22
N SER A 49 -13.73 10.39 -5.90
CA SER A 49 -14.29 9.58 -4.82
C SER A 49 -15.34 8.63 -5.37
N VAL A 50 -15.32 7.41 -4.84
CA VAL A 50 -16.27 6.37 -5.19
C VAL A 50 -16.75 5.71 -3.92
N SER A 51 -18.06 5.50 -3.81
CA SER A 51 -18.66 4.73 -2.74
C SER A 51 -19.21 3.41 -3.27
N ILE A 52 -19.12 2.37 -2.46
CA ILE A 52 -19.78 1.10 -2.69
C ILE A 52 -20.78 0.91 -1.56
N ASN A 53 -22.06 0.90 -1.92
CA ASN A 53 -23.12 0.62 -0.95
C ASN A 53 -23.33 -0.89 -0.89
N MET A 54 -23.03 -1.48 0.27
CA MET A 54 -23.20 -2.90 0.50
C MET A 54 -24.62 -3.21 0.98
N PRO A 55 -25.25 -4.31 0.52
CA PRO A 55 -26.56 -4.74 1.04
C PRO A 55 -26.49 -5.12 2.51
N THR A 56 -27.58 -4.93 3.26
CA THR A 56 -27.69 -5.47 4.62
C THR A 56 -27.79 -6.99 4.60
N VAL A 57 -26.94 -7.67 5.38
CA VAL A 57 -26.85 -9.13 5.43
C VAL A 57 -27.00 -9.63 6.87
N PRO A 58 -27.83 -10.64 7.15
CA PRO A 58 -27.93 -11.23 8.48
C PRO A 58 -26.69 -12.06 8.82
N THR A 59 -26.26 -12.07 10.08
CA THR A 59 -25.05 -12.79 10.52
C THR A 59 -25.11 -14.31 10.29
N THR A 60 -26.33 -14.86 10.23
CA THR A 60 -26.59 -16.29 10.01
C THR A 60 -26.04 -16.82 8.69
N VAL A 61 -25.85 -15.98 7.66
CA VAL A 61 -25.28 -16.44 6.38
C VAL A 61 -23.82 -16.89 6.50
N PHE A 62 -23.13 -16.47 7.56
CA PHE A 62 -21.75 -16.82 7.86
C PHE A 62 -21.60 -17.96 8.88
N GLU A 63 -22.71 -18.54 9.36
CA GLU A 63 -22.69 -19.72 10.22
C GLU A 63 -22.14 -20.94 9.48
N GLY A 64 -21.25 -21.69 10.13
CA GLY A 64 -20.56 -22.83 9.53
C GLY A 64 -19.58 -22.49 8.40
N LYS A 65 -19.45 -21.21 8.02
CA LYS A 65 -18.47 -20.77 7.03
C LYS A 65 -17.09 -20.58 7.66
N ALA A 66 -16.06 -20.97 6.92
CA ALA A 66 -14.67 -20.79 7.32
C ALA A 66 -14.26 -19.31 7.25
N LYS A 67 -13.22 -18.94 8.00
CA LYS A 67 -12.58 -17.64 7.85
C LYS A 67 -12.13 -17.42 6.39
N TYR A 68 -12.28 -16.20 5.92
CA TYR A 68 -12.07 -15.73 4.55
C TYR A 68 -13.06 -16.21 3.49
N SER A 69 -14.13 -16.91 3.88
CA SER A 69 -15.24 -17.19 2.97
C SER A 69 -16.00 -15.92 2.59
N THR A 70 -16.42 -15.81 1.33
CA THR A 70 -17.32 -14.75 0.86
C THR A 70 -18.79 -15.13 1.01
N TYR A 71 -19.64 -14.11 1.04
CA TYR A 71 -21.07 -14.26 0.79
C TYR A 71 -21.39 -13.72 -0.61
N ASP A 72 -21.72 -14.60 -1.54
CA ASP A 72 -21.82 -14.25 -2.97
C ASP A 72 -23.14 -13.58 -3.34
N ASP A 73 -24.20 -13.73 -2.54
CA ASP A 73 -25.51 -13.15 -2.80
C ASP A 73 -25.63 -11.67 -2.38
N ALA A 74 -24.62 -11.13 -1.68
CA ALA A 74 -24.53 -9.70 -1.36
C ALA A 74 -23.30 -9.07 -2.02
N VAL A 75 -23.53 -8.51 -3.20
CA VAL A 75 -22.50 -7.82 -3.99
C VAL A 75 -22.80 -6.32 -3.98
N GLY A 76 -21.85 -5.53 -3.50
CA GLY A 76 -21.84 -4.09 -3.69
C GLY A 76 -21.14 -3.73 -4.98
N VAL A 77 -21.69 -2.75 -5.70
CA VAL A 77 -21.06 -2.16 -6.89
C VAL A 77 -20.89 -0.66 -6.67
N THR A 78 -19.91 -0.06 -7.32
CA THR A 78 -19.66 1.38 -7.23
C THR A 78 -20.85 2.19 -7.71
N SER A 79 -21.25 3.22 -6.96
CA SER A 79 -22.32 4.16 -7.36
C SER A 79 -21.97 4.97 -8.61
N SER A 80 -20.67 5.19 -8.84
CA SER A 80 -20.09 5.88 -9.99
C SER A 80 -18.73 5.26 -10.29
N MET A 81 -18.36 5.15 -11.57
CA MET A 81 -17.04 4.64 -11.94
C MET A 81 -15.95 5.66 -11.56
N LEU A 82 -14.82 5.17 -11.05
CA LEU A 82 -13.63 6.00 -10.82
C LEU A 82 -13.06 6.39 -12.17
N LYS A 83 -12.89 7.69 -12.41
CA LYS A 83 -12.38 8.18 -13.70
C LYS A 83 -10.97 8.73 -13.54
N ILE A 84 -10.08 8.27 -14.41
CA ILE A 84 -8.67 8.66 -14.44
C ILE A 84 -8.37 9.23 -15.81
N SER A 85 -7.70 10.38 -15.85
CA SER A 85 -7.27 11.06 -17.07
C SER A 85 -5.77 11.32 -17.03
N CYS A 86 -5.08 10.98 -18.10
CA CYS A 86 -3.64 11.15 -18.29
C CYS A 86 -3.41 12.01 -19.55
N PRO A 87 -2.45 12.94 -19.54
CA PRO A 87 -2.28 13.97 -20.58
C PRO A 87 -1.83 13.45 -21.95
N LYS A 88 -1.33 12.21 -22.01
CA LYS A 88 -0.94 11.51 -23.26
C LYS A 88 -1.25 10.02 -23.12
N GLU A 89 -1.26 9.30 -24.23
CA GLU A 89 -1.20 7.85 -24.19
C GLU A 89 0.08 7.42 -23.45
N VAL A 90 -0.12 6.74 -22.32
CA VAL A 90 0.96 6.17 -21.53
C VAL A 90 0.60 4.73 -21.25
N ALA A 91 1.51 3.82 -21.56
CA ALA A 91 1.38 2.41 -21.24
C ALA A 91 1.82 2.16 -19.80
N GLY A 92 1.26 1.12 -19.18
CA GLY A 92 1.65 0.71 -17.84
C GLY A 92 1.01 1.54 -16.74
N VAL A 93 -0.18 2.11 -16.97
CA VAL A 93 -0.91 2.81 -15.91
C VAL A 93 -1.34 1.81 -14.85
N LYS A 94 -0.93 2.08 -13.61
CA LYS A 94 -1.23 1.25 -12.45
C LYS A 94 -1.99 2.03 -11.39
N LEU A 95 -2.92 1.35 -10.73
CA LEU A 95 -3.66 1.85 -9.59
C LEU A 95 -3.21 1.10 -8.33
N SER A 96 -2.95 1.84 -7.27
CA SER A 96 -2.61 1.31 -5.95
C SER A 96 -3.71 1.67 -4.97
N LEU A 97 -4.09 0.70 -4.14
CA LEU A 97 -4.96 0.92 -2.99
C LEU A 97 -4.09 1.03 -1.74
N ILE A 98 -4.36 2.02 -0.93
CA ILE A 98 -3.64 2.32 0.30
C ILE A 98 -4.67 2.22 1.42
N THR A 99 -4.44 1.26 2.31
CA THR A 99 -5.21 1.07 3.54
C THR A 99 -4.26 0.92 4.71
N ASN A 100 -4.62 1.50 5.84
CA ASN A 100 -3.88 1.34 7.10
C ASN A 100 -4.24 0.01 7.78
N ASP A 101 -5.34 -0.62 7.37
CA ASP A 101 -5.94 -1.78 8.02
C ASP A 101 -5.73 -3.05 7.18
N LYS A 102 -4.48 -3.29 6.78
CA LYS A 102 -4.09 -4.53 6.08
C LYS A 102 -4.24 -5.73 7.00
N ILE A 103 -4.81 -6.81 6.47
CA ILE A 103 -4.96 -8.06 7.21
C ILE A 103 -3.67 -8.87 7.08
N THR A 104 -3.01 -9.11 8.22
CA THR A 104 -1.77 -9.90 8.23
C THR A 104 -2.02 -11.31 7.69
N GLY A 105 -1.21 -11.72 6.71
CA GLY A 105 -1.34 -13.03 6.07
C GLY A 105 -2.43 -13.11 4.98
N ASN A 106 -3.11 -12.01 4.68
CA ASN A 106 -4.06 -11.95 3.56
C ASN A 106 -4.01 -10.58 2.87
N ASP A 107 -3.19 -10.47 1.83
CA ASP A 107 -2.95 -9.26 1.05
C ASP A 107 -4.15 -8.78 0.21
N LYS A 108 -5.20 -9.60 0.14
CA LYS A 108 -6.41 -9.33 -0.64
C LYS A 108 -7.57 -8.82 0.21
N ALA A 109 -7.58 -9.17 1.49
CA ALA A 109 -8.68 -8.85 2.38
C ALA A 109 -8.54 -7.43 2.94
N ILE A 110 -9.66 -6.74 3.01
CA ILE A 110 -9.77 -5.40 3.57
C ILE A 110 -10.51 -5.50 4.89
N ALA A 111 -9.91 -5.00 5.96
CA ALA A 111 -10.57 -4.90 7.23
C ALA A 111 -11.71 -3.86 7.20
N SER A 112 -12.54 -3.86 8.23
CA SER A 112 -13.59 -2.87 8.39
C SER A 112 -13.65 -2.41 9.84
N SER A 113 -14.57 -1.49 10.14
CA SER A 113 -14.94 -1.13 11.52
C SER A 113 -15.47 -2.30 12.35
N ASN A 114 -15.76 -3.45 11.72
CA ASN A 114 -16.15 -4.69 12.38
C ASN A 114 -15.01 -5.73 12.26
N ASP A 115 -14.47 -6.16 13.40
CA ASP A 115 -13.35 -7.10 13.44
C ASP A 115 -13.68 -8.51 12.93
N THR A 116 -14.97 -8.82 12.74
CA THR A 116 -15.44 -10.15 12.31
C THR A 116 -15.81 -10.23 10.82
N VAL A 117 -15.95 -9.08 10.15
CA VAL A 117 -16.37 -8.99 8.73
C VAL A 117 -15.54 -7.96 7.99
N GLY A 118 -15.12 -8.29 6.77
CA GLY A 118 -14.36 -7.41 5.90
C GLY A 118 -14.84 -7.48 4.46
N TYR A 119 -13.99 -7.00 3.55
CA TYR A 119 -14.30 -6.92 2.13
C TYR A 119 -13.21 -7.51 1.23
N TYR A 120 -13.67 -8.23 0.21
CA TYR A 120 -12.86 -8.51 -0.97
C TYR A 120 -13.31 -7.60 -2.09
N LEU A 121 -12.34 -7.02 -2.80
CA LEU A 121 -12.60 -6.20 -3.98
C LEU A 121 -12.37 -6.99 -5.26
N TYR A 122 -13.11 -6.58 -6.28
CA TYR A 122 -13.06 -7.12 -7.62
C TYR A 122 -13.15 -5.95 -8.61
N LEU A 123 -12.65 -6.15 -9.82
CA LEU A 123 -12.72 -5.16 -10.89
C LEU A 123 -13.70 -5.61 -11.98
N GLY A 124 -14.74 -4.82 -12.20
CA GLY A 124 -15.77 -5.07 -13.21
C GLY A 124 -16.44 -6.43 -13.00
N ASP A 125 -16.55 -7.21 -14.07
CA ASP A 125 -17.12 -8.56 -14.04
C ASP A 125 -16.10 -9.65 -13.74
N ASN A 126 -14.87 -9.28 -13.37
CA ASN A 126 -13.85 -10.26 -12.99
C ASN A 126 -14.22 -10.97 -11.68
N SER A 127 -14.06 -12.29 -11.66
CA SER A 127 -14.21 -13.15 -10.48
C SER A 127 -12.97 -13.19 -9.60
N ASP A 128 -11.82 -12.71 -10.09
CA ASP A 128 -10.58 -12.72 -9.36
C ASP A 128 -10.57 -11.66 -8.27
N VAL A 129 -10.27 -12.11 -7.05
CA VAL A 129 -10.09 -11.21 -5.91
C VAL A 129 -8.84 -10.36 -6.15
N LEU A 130 -9.04 -9.04 -6.09
CA LEU A 130 -8.00 -8.02 -6.23
C LEU A 130 -6.98 -8.11 -5.08
N ASP A 131 -5.70 -8.06 -5.43
CA ASP A 131 -4.63 -7.84 -4.46
C ASP A 131 -4.59 -6.35 -4.11
N VAL A 132 -4.92 -6.02 -2.87
CA VAL A 132 -4.96 -4.62 -2.40
C VAL A 132 -3.63 -4.19 -1.80
N SER A 133 -2.65 -5.10 -1.71
CA SER A 133 -1.32 -4.82 -1.18
C SER A 133 -0.35 -4.29 -2.23
N ALA A 134 -0.63 -4.54 -3.52
CA ALA A 134 0.23 -4.25 -4.65
C ALA A 134 -0.47 -3.38 -5.71
N PRO A 135 0.29 -2.59 -6.50
CA PRO A 135 -0.26 -1.89 -7.64
C PRO A 135 -0.76 -2.88 -8.71
N PHE A 136 -1.93 -2.61 -9.29
CA PHE A 136 -2.49 -3.42 -10.38
C PHE A 136 -2.67 -2.60 -11.65
N ASN A 137 -2.57 -3.28 -12.79
CA ASN A 137 -2.69 -2.69 -14.10
C ASN A 137 -4.17 -2.38 -14.43
N ILE A 138 -4.42 -1.19 -14.98
CA ILE A 138 -5.78 -0.74 -15.36
C ILE A 138 -5.98 -0.52 -16.87
N GLU A 139 -5.03 -0.94 -17.70
CA GLU A 139 -5.06 -0.77 -19.17
C GLU A 139 -6.31 -1.37 -19.81
N SER A 140 -6.81 -2.50 -19.28
CA SER A 140 -8.03 -3.15 -19.76
C SER A 140 -9.30 -2.31 -19.56
N TYR A 141 -9.23 -1.24 -18.77
CA TYR A 141 -10.34 -0.34 -18.45
C TYR A 141 -10.22 1.02 -19.14
N LYS A 142 -9.38 1.11 -20.16
CA LYS A 142 -9.24 2.30 -21.02
C LYS A 142 -10.53 2.54 -21.80
N THR A 143 -11.09 3.74 -21.70
CA THR A 143 -12.31 4.14 -22.41
C THR A 143 -12.01 5.01 -23.63
N ALA A 144 -10.92 5.77 -23.56
CA ALA A 144 -10.38 6.58 -24.66
C ALA A 144 -8.87 6.78 -24.45
N GLU A 145 -8.22 7.50 -25.37
CA GLU A 145 -6.80 7.81 -25.23
C GLU A 145 -6.54 8.57 -23.91
N GLY A 146 -5.69 7.99 -23.05
CA GLY A 146 -5.37 8.53 -21.73
C GLY A 146 -6.54 8.54 -20.73
N GLN A 147 -7.70 7.96 -21.04
CA GLN A 147 -8.87 7.95 -20.14
C GLN A 147 -9.23 6.53 -19.72
N TYR A 148 -9.53 6.37 -18.43
CA TYR A 148 -9.87 5.08 -17.82
C TYR A 148 -11.10 5.22 -16.93
N ALA A 149 -11.95 4.20 -16.92
CA ALA A 149 -13.10 4.12 -16.03
C ALA A 149 -13.06 2.79 -15.27
N ILE A 150 -12.81 2.86 -13.96
CA ILE A 150 -12.59 1.67 -13.12
C ILE A 150 -13.88 1.31 -12.37
N PRO A 151 -14.51 0.16 -12.70
CA PRO A 151 -15.66 -0.35 -11.95
C PRO A 151 -15.17 -1.22 -10.80
N PHE A 152 -15.39 -0.82 -9.55
CA PHE A 152 -15.14 -1.72 -8.42
C PHE A 152 -16.40 -2.50 -8.05
N LYS A 153 -16.19 -3.70 -7.53
CA LYS A 153 -17.20 -4.45 -6.80
C LYS A 153 -16.62 -4.92 -5.48
N ALA A 154 -17.48 -5.08 -4.49
CA ALA A 154 -17.11 -5.60 -3.18
C ALA A 154 -18.04 -6.74 -2.78
N LYS A 155 -17.49 -7.71 -2.07
CA LYS A 155 -18.24 -8.76 -1.38
C LYS A 155 -17.82 -8.81 0.08
N TYR A 156 -18.77 -9.13 0.95
CA TYR A 156 -18.45 -9.40 2.35
C TYR A 156 -17.61 -10.67 2.47
N LEU A 157 -16.65 -10.63 3.40
CA LEU A 157 -15.92 -11.82 3.83
C LEU A 157 -15.89 -11.96 5.36
N LYS A 158 -15.79 -13.19 5.83
CA LYS A 158 -15.64 -13.50 7.26
C LYS A 158 -14.19 -13.35 7.71
N LEU A 159 -13.92 -12.61 8.78
CA LEU A 159 -12.55 -12.37 9.30
C LEU A 159 -12.21 -13.16 10.57
N THR A 160 -13.19 -13.82 11.15
CA THR A 160 -13.06 -14.56 12.41
C THR A 160 -13.30 -16.05 12.21
N ASP A 161 -12.71 -16.88 13.07
CA ASP A 161 -13.04 -18.30 13.17
C ASP A 161 -14.31 -18.53 14.01
N ASN A 162 -14.76 -17.51 14.75
CA ASN A 162 -15.96 -17.55 15.59
C ASN A 162 -17.22 -17.09 14.83
N SER A 163 -18.30 -16.85 15.56
CA SER A 163 -19.52 -16.22 15.01
C SER A 163 -19.27 -14.76 14.63
N VAL A 164 -19.92 -14.34 13.55
CA VAL A 164 -19.92 -12.94 13.10
C VAL A 164 -20.77 -12.09 14.05
N GLN A 165 -20.28 -10.90 14.36
CA GLN A 165 -20.98 -9.92 15.19
C GLN A 165 -21.77 -8.93 14.33
N SER A 166 -22.99 -8.63 14.74
CA SER A 166 -23.81 -7.58 14.11
C SER A 166 -23.24 -6.19 14.42
N GLY A 167 -23.27 -5.28 13.45
CA GLY A 167 -22.85 -3.89 13.61
C GLY A 167 -22.48 -3.28 12.27
N ASP A 168 -22.05 -2.02 12.30
CA ASP A 168 -21.61 -1.30 11.10
C ASP A 168 -20.30 -1.89 10.57
N VAL A 169 -20.23 -2.07 9.25
CA VAL A 169 -19.08 -2.65 8.54
C VAL A 169 -18.59 -1.60 7.56
N LEU A 170 -17.76 -0.66 8.01
CA LEU A 170 -17.28 0.47 7.21
C LEU A 170 -15.79 0.30 6.89
N SER A 171 -15.39 0.66 5.69
CA SER A 171 -13.97 0.67 5.27
C SER A 171 -13.69 1.90 4.42
N SER A 172 -12.48 2.43 4.53
CA SER A 172 -11.99 3.53 3.69
C SER A 172 -10.64 3.16 3.10
N LEU A 173 -10.48 3.37 1.79
CA LEU A 173 -9.23 3.17 1.08
C LEU A 173 -8.84 4.46 0.36
N VAL A 174 -7.56 4.77 0.39
CA VAL A 174 -6.98 5.85 -0.42
C VAL A 174 -6.45 5.26 -1.72
N MET A 175 -6.69 5.93 -2.84
CA MET A 175 -6.26 5.47 -4.15
C MET A 175 -5.11 6.33 -4.66
N ARG A 176 -4.13 5.69 -5.30
CA ARG A 176 -3.01 6.37 -5.96
C ARG A 176 -2.80 5.81 -7.35
N VAL A 177 -2.79 6.67 -8.36
CA VAL A 177 -2.42 6.31 -9.72
C VAL A 177 -0.95 6.60 -9.97
N ALA A 178 -0.26 5.64 -10.58
CA ALA A 178 1.13 5.74 -10.99
C ALA A 178 1.29 5.26 -12.44
N GLN A 179 2.37 5.72 -13.05
CA GLN A 179 2.88 5.21 -14.32
C GLN A 179 4.24 4.58 -14.02
N ASP A 180 4.48 3.41 -14.61
CA ASP A 180 5.78 2.73 -14.56
C ASP A 180 6.71 3.22 -15.67
#